data_AF-W4S376-F1
#
_entry.id   AF-W4S376-F1
#
_cell.length_a   1.000
_cell.length_b   1.000
_cell.length_c   1.000
_cell.angle_alpha   90.00
_cell.angle_beta   90.00
_cell.angle_gamma   90.00
#
_symmetry.space_group_name_H-M   'P 1'
#
loop_
_entity.id
_entity.type
_entity.pdbx_description
1 polymer ?
#
loop_
_entity_poly.entity_id
_entity_poly.type
_entity_poly.pdbx_seq_one_letter_code
_entity_poly.pdbx_strand_id
1 'polypeptide(L)'
;MAPSGDQIVVIAQMDVPSDLGLVVRPGHRRPLTHSSSGLVLFAFQQPEVQARWLDMLDASEVPFERAQFLAAAAQARNDGYAMQPSEAVVGVVDLTAPILQRGSATYTLTVPFIARRPELVGPHAALQALCAATAEISAALM
;
A
#
# COMPACT_ATOMS: atom_id res chain seq x y z
N MET A 1 -1.05 -4.90 -5.12
CA MET A 1 0.00 -5.77 -4.53
C MET A 1 -0.65 -6.81 -3.64
N ALA A 2 0.02 -7.93 -3.40
CA ALA A 2 -0.43 -9.01 -2.51
C ALA A 2 0.63 -9.29 -1.42
N PRO A 3 0.25 -9.79 -0.23
CA PRO A 3 1.21 -10.28 0.76
C PRO A 3 1.78 -11.63 0.33
N SER A 4 3.07 -11.87 0.62
CA SER A 4 3.76 -13.14 0.37
C SER A 4 4.88 -13.34 1.40
N GLY A 5 4.56 -13.96 2.53
CA GLY A 5 5.46 -14.04 3.68
C GLY A 5 5.66 -12.67 4.31
N ASP A 6 6.90 -12.33 4.63
CA ASP A 6 7.32 -11.02 5.17
C ASP A 6 7.49 -9.94 4.08
N GLN A 7 6.99 -10.18 2.86
CA GLN A 7 7.13 -9.30 1.72
C GLN A 7 5.79 -8.98 1.06
N ILE A 8 5.75 -7.87 0.33
CA ILE A 8 4.76 -7.64 -0.72
C ILE A 8 5.25 -8.20 -2.05
N VAL A 9 4.31 -8.48 -2.95
CA VAL A 9 4.59 -8.77 -4.36
C VAL A 9 3.63 -7.99 -5.26
N VAL A 10 4.18 -7.39 -6.32
CA VAL A 10 3.38 -6.79 -7.39
C VAL A 10 2.84 -7.89 -8.27
N ILE A 11 1.52 -8.04 -8.33
CA ILE A 11 0.84 -9.09 -9.13
C ILE A 11 0.16 -8.55 -10.38
N ALA A 12 -0.07 -7.23 -10.43
CA ALA A 12 -0.68 -6.53 -11.53
C ALA A 12 -0.14 -5.10 -11.55
N GLN A 13 -0.03 -4.54 -12.75
CA GLN A 13 0.33 -3.16 -12.99
C GLN A 13 -0.44 -2.67 -14.21
N MET A 14 -0.84 -1.40 -14.18
CA MET A 14 -1.51 -0.73 -15.28
C MET A 14 -0.66 0.47 -15.71
N ASP A 15 -0.41 0.58 -17.00
CA ASP A 15 0.29 1.73 -17.57
C ASP A 15 -0.65 2.92 -17.63
N VAL A 16 -0.11 4.09 -17.29
CA VAL A 16 -0.80 5.37 -17.52
C VAL A 16 -0.41 5.83 -18.93
N PRO A 17 -1.37 6.25 -19.78
CA PRO A 17 -1.05 6.87 -21.06
C PRO A 17 -0.42 8.25 -20.80
N SER A 18 0.89 8.27 -20.55
CA SER A 18 1.64 9.47 -20.21
C SER A 18 3.08 9.38 -20.72
N ASP A 19 3.63 10.52 -21.13
CA ASP A 19 5.00 10.63 -21.64
C ASP A 19 6.08 10.35 -20.58
N LEU A 20 5.71 10.38 -19.29
CA LEU A 20 6.59 10.06 -18.17
C LEU A 20 5.83 9.22 -17.14
N GLY A 21 6.47 8.19 -16.60
CA GLY A 21 5.88 7.35 -15.56
C GLY A 21 6.93 6.56 -14.78
N LEU A 22 6.58 6.20 -13.55
CA LEU A 22 7.30 5.20 -12.77
C LEU A 22 6.61 3.84 -12.96
N VAL A 23 7.36 2.83 -13.35
CA VAL A 23 6.84 1.48 -13.56
C VAL A 23 7.43 0.55 -12.50
N VAL A 24 6.55 -0.10 -11.75
CA VAL A 24 6.92 -1.21 -10.85
C VAL A 24 6.37 -2.50 -11.48
N ARG A 25 7.27 -3.39 -11.89
CA ARG A 25 6.91 -4.57 -12.69
C ARG A 25 6.25 -5.66 -11.84
N PRO A 26 5.31 -6.45 -12.40
CA PRO A 26 4.87 -7.69 -11.78
C PRO A 26 6.05 -8.59 -11.40
N GLY A 27 5.95 -9.24 -10.25
CA GLY A 27 7.03 -10.01 -9.64
C GLY A 27 8.01 -9.20 -8.78
N HIS A 28 7.96 -7.86 -8.80
CA HIS A 28 8.74 -7.05 -7.87
C HIS A 28 8.32 -7.33 -6.42
N ARG A 29 9.29 -7.46 -5.52
CA ARG A 29 9.09 -7.75 -4.09
C ARG A 29 9.80 -6.73 -3.22
N ARG A 30 9.22 -6.45 -2.06
CA ARG A 30 9.80 -5.56 -1.03
C ARG A 30 9.36 -6.05 0.35
N PRO A 31 10.17 -5.87 1.40
CA PRO A 31 9.73 -6.17 2.76
C PRO A 31 8.43 -5.43 3.10
N LEU A 32 7.54 -6.12 3.81
CA LEU A 32 6.21 -5.61 4.15
C LEU A 32 6.33 -4.34 5.00
N THR A 33 7.24 -4.32 5.96
CA THR A 33 7.52 -3.20 6.87
C THR A 33 8.14 -1.98 6.18
N HIS A 34 8.71 -2.19 4.98
CA HIS A 34 9.31 -1.16 4.12
C HIS A 34 8.45 -0.94 2.89
N SER A 35 7.12 -0.91 3.02
CA SER A 35 6.25 -0.56 1.90
C SER A 35 4.92 -0.01 2.39
N SER A 36 4.41 1.00 1.68
CA SER A 36 3.07 1.54 1.93
C SER A 36 1.98 0.48 1.73
N SER A 37 2.15 -0.38 0.73
CA SER A 37 1.31 -1.57 0.53
C SER A 37 1.35 -2.54 1.71
N GLY A 38 2.52 -2.84 2.25
CA GLY A 38 2.64 -3.73 3.39
C GLY A 38 2.03 -3.15 4.66
N LEU A 39 2.24 -1.84 4.89
CA LEU A 39 1.59 -1.10 5.96
C LEU A 39 0.06 -1.22 5.89
N VAL A 40 -0.53 -0.95 4.72
CA VAL A 40 -1.99 -1.04 4.52
C VAL A 40 -2.47 -2.49 4.59
N LEU A 41 -1.75 -3.46 4.03
CA LEU A 41 -2.10 -4.87 4.16
C LEU A 41 -2.19 -5.29 5.62
N PHE A 42 -1.22 -4.90 6.45
CA PHE A 42 -1.20 -5.18 7.88
C PHE A 42 -2.32 -4.44 8.63
N ALA A 43 -2.48 -3.15 8.39
CA ALA A 43 -3.44 -2.28 9.08
C ALA A 43 -4.89 -2.78 8.98
N PHE A 44 -5.24 -3.43 7.87
CA PHE A 44 -6.59 -3.91 7.57
C PHE A 44 -6.79 -5.41 7.84
N GLN A 45 -5.83 -6.08 8.47
CA GLN A 45 -6.05 -7.44 8.97
C GLN A 45 -6.92 -7.47 10.24
N GLN A 46 -7.44 -8.66 10.56
CA GLN A 46 -8.02 -8.97 11.86
C GLN A 46 -6.92 -9.06 12.94
N PRO A 47 -7.22 -8.77 14.22
CA PRO A 47 -6.22 -8.74 15.29
C PRO A 47 -5.37 -10.00 15.40
N GLU A 48 -5.97 -11.18 15.21
CA GLU A 48 -5.29 -12.48 15.29
C GLU A 48 -4.28 -12.65 14.15
N VAL A 49 -4.62 -12.14 12.96
CA VAL A 49 -3.73 -12.16 11.80
C VAL A 49 -2.62 -11.13 11.96
N GLN A 50 -2.93 -9.95 12.51
CA GLN A 50 -1.91 -8.94 12.85
C GLN A 50 -0.87 -9.49 13.84
N ALA A 51 -1.32 -10.17 14.91
CA ALA A 51 -0.42 -10.80 15.87
C ALA A 51 0.51 -11.81 15.19
N ARG A 52 -0.04 -12.74 14.39
CA ARG A 52 0.75 -13.72 13.63
C ARG A 52 1.72 -13.07 12.65
N TRP A 53 1.32 -11.98 11.99
CA TRP A 53 2.21 -11.26 11.08
C TRP A 53 3.32 -10.56 11.85
N LEU A 54 3.04 -9.97 13.02
CA LEU A 54 4.10 -9.39 13.85
C LEU A 54 5.13 -10.43 14.25
N ASP A 55 4.72 -11.61 14.71
CA ASP A 55 5.67 -12.68 15.07
C ASP A 55 6.58 -13.05 13.88
N MET A 56 6.02 -13.13 12.68
CA MET A 56 6.77 -13.39 11.45
C MET A 56 7.72 -12.22 11.09
N LEU A 57 7.28 -10.98 11.24
CA LEU A 57 8.08 -9.79 10.93
C LEU A 57 9.21 -9.58 11.95
N ASP A 58 8.97 -9.85 13.24
CA ASP A 58 9.98 -9.79 14.29
C ASP A 58 11.07 -10.87 14.10
N ALA A 59 10.70 -12.01 13.51
CA ALA A 59 11.62 -13.09 13.16
C ALA A 59 12.37 -12.86 11.83
N SER A 60 11.98 -11.85 11.05
CA SER A 60 12.65 -11.51 9.79
C SER A 60 14.00 -10.84 10.06
N GLU A 61 14.97 -11.04 9.16
CA GLU A 61 16.27 -10.36 9.21
C GLU A 61 16.16 -8.88 8.81
N VAL A 62 15.00 -8.42 8.33
CA VAL A 62 14.77 -7.04 7.91
C VAL A 62 14.39 -6.16 9.11
N PRO A 63 15.27 -5.22 9.52
CA PRO A 63 15.02 -4.39 10.70
C PRO A 63 13.94 -3.34 10.41
N PHE A 64 13.02 -3.14 11.34
CA PHE A 64 12.02 -2.06 11.26
C PHE A 64 11.69 -1.50 12.66
N GLU A 65 11.31 -0.23 12.69
CA GLU A 65 10.89 0.44 13.93
C GLU A 65 9.46 0.04 14.29
N ARG A 66 9.32 -1.04 15.07
CA ARG A 66 8.01 -1.64 15.38
C ARG A 66 6.98 -0.66 15.92
N ALA A 67 7.36 0.18 16.87
CA ALA A 67 6.45 1.16 17.46
C ALA A 67 5.94 2.16 16.41
N GLN A 68 6.83 2.62 15.52
CA GLN A 68 6.48 3.52 14.43
C GLN A 68 5.57 2.84 13.39
N PHE A 69 5.88 1.60 13.03
CA PHE A 69 5.06 0.80 12.11
C PHE A 69 3.65 0.59 12.64
N LEU A 70 3.51 0.22 13.92
CA LEU A 70 2.21 0.03 14.56
C LEU A 70 1.41 1.33 14.66
N ALA A 71 2.06 2.45 14.97
CA ALA A 71 1.40 3.76 14.99
C ALA A 71 0.92 4.16 13.59
N ALA A 72 1.76 3.98 12.57
CA ALA A 72 1.39 4.24 11.18
C ALA A 72 0.27 3.32 10.69
N ALA A 73 0.24 2.06 11.14
CA ALA A 73 -0.81 1.11 10.78
C ALA A 73 -2.16 1.50 11.41
N ALA A 74 -2.15 1.94 12.67
CA ALA A 74 -3.34 2.45 13.34
C ALA A 74 -3.88 3.69 12.63
N GLN A 75 -3.00 4.62 12.22
CA GLN A 75 -3.38 5.79 11.44
C GLN A 75 -3.99 5.39 10.09
N ALA A 76 -3.33 4.50 9.35
CA ALA A 76 -3.82 4.04 8.05
C ALA A 76 -5.19 3.33 8.15
N ARG A 77 -5.40 2.57 9.23
CA ARG A 77 -6.70 1.93 9.51
C ARG A 77 -7.80 2.96 9.80
N ASN A 78 -7.49 4.01 10.56
CA ASN A 78 -8.42 5.10 10.84
C ASN A 78 -8.79 5.88 9.58
N ASP A 79 -7.80 6.18 8.73
CA ASP A 79 -7.99 7.05 7.56
C ASP A 79 -8.58 6.30 6.37
N GLY A 80 -8.46 4.97 6.31
CA GLY A 80 -8.92 4.15 5.20
C GLY A 80 -7.85 3.89 4.13
N TYR A 81 -6.66 4.48 4.27
CA TYR A 81 -5.58 4.49 3.27
C TYR A 81 -4.25 4.86 3.94
N ALA A 82 -3.16 4.82 3.16
CA ALA A 82 -1.89 5.44 3.52
C ALA A 82 -1.45 6.44 2.43
N MET A 83 -0.98 7.61 2.84
CA MET A 83 -0.33 8.61 1.98
C MET A 83 0.98 9.02 2.65
N GLN A 84 2.10 8.59 2.10
CA GLN A 84 3.41 8.83 2.69
C GLN A 84 4.50 8.99 1.63
N PRO A 85 5.61 9.71 1.92
CA PRO A 85 6.76 9.73 1.04
C PRO A 85 7.22 8.30 0.71
N SER A 86 7.54 8.06 -0.56
CA SER A 86 8.06 6.76 -0.96
C SER A 86 9.45 6.57 -0.38
N GLU A 87 9.64 5.44 0.29
CA GLU A 87 10.94 5.04 0.79
C GLU A 87 11.85 4.52 -0.34
N ALA A 88 11.28 4.12 -1.48
CA ALA A 88 12.05 3.59 -2.61
C ALA A 88 12.56 4.71 -3.56
N VAL A 89 11.80 5.80 -3.70
CA VAL A 89 12.08 6.84 -4.70
C VAL A 89 11.85 8.23 -4.11
N VAL A 90 12.93 9.01 -4.02
CA VAL A 90 12.86 10.41 -3.56
C VAL A 90 11.97 11.24 -4.49
N GLY A 91 11.08 12.04 -3.91
CA GLY A 91 10.15 12.91 -4.64
C GLY A 91 8.87 12.22 -5.09
N VAL A 92 8.69 10.93 -4.78
CA VAL A 92 7.43 10.19 -4.98
C VAL A 92 6.66 10.16 -3.67
N VAL A 93 5.34 10.29 -3.75
CA VAL A 93 4.42 10.04 -2.64
C VAL A 93 3.62 8.78 -2.95
N ASP A 94 3.71 7.76 -2.10
CA ASP A 94 2.93 6.55 -2.27
C ASP A 94 1.52 6.76 -1.69
N LEU A 95 0.52 6.73 -2.57
CA LEU A 95 -0.89 6.70 -2.22
C LEU A 95 -1.35 5.26 -2.27
N THR A 96 -1.82 4.69 -1.17
CA THR A 96 -2.18 3.27 -1.10
C THR A 96 -3.52 3.07 -0.40
N ALA A 97 -4.40 2.29 -1.00
CA ALA A 97 -5.68 1.92 -0.42
C ALA A 97 -5.89 0.39 -0.43
N PRO A 98 -6.63 -0.16 0.54
CA PRO A 98 -6.87 -1.59 0.64
C PRO A 98 -7.94 -2.05 -0.35
N ILE A 99 -7.77 -3.25 -0.89
CA ILE A 99 -8.82 -4.01 -1.56
C ILE A 99 -9.26 -5.10 -0.57
N LEU A 100 -10.48 -4.97 -0.08
CA LEU A 100 -11.03 -5.80 0.99
C LEU A 100 -11.77 -7.01 0.43
N GLN A 101 -11.56 -8.16 1.06
CA GLN A 101 -12.39 -9.35 0.90
C GLN A 101 -12.76 -9.87 2.29
N ARG A 102 -14.06 -10.06 2.55
CA ARG A 102 -14.58 -10.49 3.87
C ARG A 102 -14.05 -9.66 5.05
N GLY A 103 -13.91 -8.35 4.84
CA GLY A 103 -13.50 -7.41 5.89
C GLY A 103 -11.99 -7.36 6.18
N SER A 104 -11.14 -7.99 5.36
CA SER A 104 -9.68 -7.90 5.48
C SER A 104 -9.03 -7.55 4.15
N ALA A 105 -7.91 -6.84 4.19
CA ALA A 105 -7.17 -6.53 2.97
C ALA A 105 -6.49 -7.79 2.42
N THR A 106 -6.97 -8.28 1.28
CA THR A 106 -6.31 -9.35 0.52
C THR A 106 -5.29 -8.78 -0.46
N TYR A 107 -5.58 -7.60 -0.98
CA TYR A 107 -4.71 -6.87 -1.88
C TYR A 107 -4.68 -5.38 -1.50
N THR A 108 -3.76 -4.66 -2.12
CA THR A 108 -3.72 -3.19 -2.11
C THR A 108 -3.60 -2.66 -3.51
N LEU A 109 -4.01 -1.42 -3.73
CA LEU A 109 -3.68 -0.66 -4.93
C LEU A 109 -2.85 0.55 -4.51
N THR A 110 -1.75 0.80 -5.22
CA THR A 110 -0.85 1.93 -4.95
C THR A 110 -0.68 2.77 -6.19
N VAL A 111 -0.82 4.08 -6.04
CA VAL A 111 -0.44 5.09 -7.04
C VAL A 111 0.87 5.74 -6.58
N PRO A 112 2.00 5.53 -7.27
CA PRO A 112 3.23 6.27 -7.00
C PRO A 112 3.07 7.68 -7.57
N PHE A 113 2.57 8.60 -6.75
CA PHE A 113 2.24 9.96 -7.16
C PHE A 113 3.51 10.80 -7.35
N ILE A 114 3.65 11.38 -8.54
CA ILE A 114 4.71 12.33 -8.89
C ILE A 114 4.03 13.66 -9.19
N ALA A 115 4.35 14.69 -8.41
CA ALA A 115 3.87 16.04 -8.68
C ALA A 115 4.41 16.54 -10.03
N ARG A 116 3.54 17.11 -10.86
CA ARG A 116 3.87 17.57 -12.22
C ARG A 116 3.64 19.06 -12.37
N ARG A 117 4.27 19.64 -13.39
CA ARG A 117 4.08 21.04 -13.78
C ARG A 117 3.53 21.11 -15.22
N PRO A 118 2.39 21.79 -15.46
CA PRO A 118 1.46 22.31 -14.43
C PRO A 118 0.82 21.17 -13.63
N GLU A 119 0.43 21.44 -12.38
CA GLU A 119 -0.30 20.47 -11.58
C GLU A 119 -1.78 20.52 -11.97
N LEU A 120 -2.24 19.48 -12.66
CA LEU A 120 -3.66 19.34 -13.06
C LEU A 120 -4.47 18.57 -12.02
N VAL A 121 -3.83 17.61 -11.33
CA VAL A 121 -4.43 16.78 -10.30
C VAL A 121 -3.45 16.68 -9.14
N GLY A 122 -3.85 17.19 -7.97
CA GLY A 122 -3.06 17.09 -6.75
C GLY A 122 -3.19 15.71 -6.08
N PRO A 123 -2.33 15.41 -5.08
CA PRO A 123 -2.26 14.09 -4.46
C PRO A 123 -3.55 13.68 -3.75
N HIS A 124 -4.28 14.62 -3.14
CA HIS A 124 -5.55 14.32 -2.46
C HIS A 124 -6.66 13.91 -3.44
N ALA A 125 -6.75 14.56 -4.60
CA ALA A 125 -7.72 14.18 -5.63
C ALA A 125 -7.38 12.80 -6.24
N ALA A 126 -6.09 12.54 -6.46
CA ALA A 126 -5.62 11.22 -6.90
C ALA A 126 -5.93 10.14 -5.86
N LEU A 127 -5.75 10.44 -4.58
CA LEU A 127 -6.08 9.53 -3.48
C LEU A 127 -7.58 9.25 -3.39
N GLN A 128 -8.44 10.25 -3.58
CA GLN A 128 -9.89 10.05 -3.63
C GLN A 128 -10.30 9.10 -4.76
N ALA A 129 -9.72 9.27 -5.96
CA ALA A 129 -9.96 8.37 -7.08
C ALA A 129 -9.46 6.95 -6.80
N LEU A 130 -8.29 6.82 -6.15
CA LEU A 130 -7.74 5.53 -5.71
C LEU A 130 -8.69 4.83 -4.73
N CYS A 131 -9.15 5.52 -3.69
CA CYS A 131 -10.07 4.94 -2.70
C CYS A 131 -11.41 4.52 -3.33
N ALA A 132 -11.95 5.31 -4.26
CA ALA A 132 -13.15 4.94 -5.00
C ALA A 132 -12.93 3.65 -5.83
N ALA A 133 -11.82 3.56 -6.55
CA ALA A 133 -11.49 2.38 -7.34
C ALA A 133 -11.29 1.13 -6.46
N THR A 134 -10.60 1.23 -5.33
CA THR A 134 -10.43 0.07 -4.44
C THR A 134 -11.74 -0.35 -3.77
N ALA A 135 -12.64 0.59 -3.46
CA ALA A 135 -13.97 0.27 -2.95
C ALA A 135 -14.81 -0.48 -3.99
N GLU A 136 -14.78 -0.05 -5.26
CA GLU A 136 -15.46 -0.74 -6.36
C GLU A 136 -14.93 -2.17 -6.57
N ILE A 137 -13.61 -2.34 -6.59
CA ILE A 137 -12.98 -3.66 -6.71
C ILE A 137 -13.35 -4.54 -5.50
N SER A 138 -13.32 -3.97 -4.28
CA SER A 138 -13.71 -4.71 -3.07
C SER A 138 -15.15 -5.20 -3.16
N ALA A 139 -16.07 -4.38 -3.69
CA ALA A 139 -17.46 -4.76 -3.85
C ALA A 139 -17.66 -5.90 -4.86
N ALA A 140 -16.85 -5.96 -5.91
CA ALA A 140 -16.86 -7.06 -6.88
C ALA A 140 -16.28 -8.38 -6.35
N LEU A 141 -15.57 -8.36 -5.21
CA LEU A 141 -14.94 -9.53 -4.59
C LEU A 141 -15.74 -10.10 -3.40
N MET A 142 -16.86 -9.47 -3.04
CA MET A 142 -17.81 -9.93 -2.00
C MET A 142 -18.68 -11.06 -2.52
#